data_AF-A0A645GGE9-F1
#
_entry.id   AF-A0A645GGE9-F1
#
_cell.length_a   1.000
_cell.length_b   1.000
_cell.length_c   1.000
_cell.angle_alpha   90.00
_cell.angle_beta   90.00
_cell.angle_gamma   90.00
#
_symmetry.space_group_name_H-M   'P 1'
#
loop_
_entity.id
_entity.type
_entity.pdbx_description
1 polymer ?
#
loop_
_entity_poly.entity_id
_entity_poly.type
_entity_poly.pdbx_seq_one_letter_code
_entity_poly.pdbx_strand_id
1 'polypeptide(L)' 'MIEKGTPIPTPNDKAYAEKVGAFEGGGYMSKGLYRPYLDCRMKTNTAKGFCPVCVKAINDMIDIYTK' A
#
# COMPACT_ATOMS: atom_id res chain seq x y z
N MET A 1 -0.15 5.53 -9.74
CA MET A 1 -0.44 5.81 -8.31
C MET A 1 0.80 6.25 -7.55
N ILE A 2 2.00 5.74 -7.87
CA ILE A 2 3.26 6.25 -7.29
C ILE A 2 3.61 7.60 -7.92
N GLU A 3 3.96 8.58 -7.10
CA GLU A 3 4.40 9.91 -7.56
C GLU A 3 5.78 9.83 -8.22
N LYS A 4 6.00 10.63 -9.27
CA LYS A 4 7.32 10.74 -9.92
C LYS A 4 8.36 11.19 -8.89
N GLY A 5 9.53 10.52 -8.89
CA GLY A 5 10.61 10.80 -7.94
C GLY A 5 10.50 10.06 -6.61
N THR A 6 9.47 9.24 -6.39
CA THR A 6 9.42 8.35 -5.22
C THR A 6 10.49 7.26 -5.37
N PRO A 7 11.39 7.08 -4.39
CA PRO A 7 12.43 6.05 -4.45
C PRO A 7 11.82 4.64 -4.44
N ILE A 8 12.49 3.71 -5.13
CA ILE A 8 12.12 2.29 -5.24
C ILE A 8 13.37 1.45 -4.97
N PRO A 9 13.42 0.64 -3.89
CA PRO A 9 12.44 0.53 -2.82
C PRO A 9 12.19 1.85 -2.08
N THR A 10 10.95 2.10 -1.67
CA THR A 10 10.61 3.27 -0.87
C THR A 10 11.06 3.02 0.57
N PRO A 11 11.89 3.91 1.17
CA PRO A 11 12.32 3.77 2.55
C PRO A 11 11.13 3.68 3.50
N ASN A 12 11.26 2.86 4.55
CA ASN A 12 10.28 2.77 5.64
C ASN A 12 10.37 3.97 6.59
N ASP A 13 10.30 5.18 6.03
CA ASP A 13 10.40 6.45 6.76
C ASP A 13 9.02 7.11 6.89
N LYS A 14 8.81 7.86 7.98
CA LYS A 14 7.62 8.68 8.20
C LYS A 14 7.40 9.73 7.11
N ALA A 15 8.47 10.19 6.45
CA ALA A 15 8.40 11.09 5.29
C ALA A 15 7.56 10.51 4.13
N TYR A 16 7.42 9.19 4.06
CA TYR A 16 6.60 8.49 3.07
C TYR A 16 5.33 7.86 3.66
N ALA A 17 4.98 8.15 4.93
CA ALA A 17 3.86 7.50 5.62
C ALA A 17 2.51 7.70 4.92
N GLU A 18 2.34 8.83 4.23
CA GLU A 18 1.11 9.17 3.51
C GLU A 18 1.26 9.07 1.98
N LYS A 19 2.27 8.34 1.50
CA LYS A 19 2.57 8.20 0.07
C LYS A 19 2.42 6.77 -0.41
N VAL A 20 1.92 6.63 -1.63
CA VAL A 20 1.94 5.35 -2.34
C VAL A 20 3.36 5.09 -2.85
N GLY A 21 3.93 3.96 -2.45
CA GLY A 21 5.32 3.57 -2.77
C GLY A 21 5.50 2.07 -2.82
N ALA A 22 6.75 1.62 -2.92
CA ALA A 22 7.15 0.22 -2.88
C ALA A 22 7.93 -0.05 -1.60
N PHE A 23 7.21 -0.24 -0.48
CA PHE A 23 7.82 -0.46 0.83
C PHE A 23 8.19 -1.93 1.00
N GLU A 24 9.47 -2.24 1.19
CA GLU A 24 9.90 -3.63 1.39
C GLU A 24 9.33 -4.20 2.70
N GLY A 25 8.92 -5.47 2.63
CA GLY A 25 8.25 -6.22 3.69
C GLY A 25 6.74 -6.30 3.46
N GLY A 26 6.23 -7.51 3.36
CA GLY A 26 4.82 -7.80 3.09
C GLY A 26 4.61 -9.30 2.87
N GLY A 27 3.35 -9.77 2.88
CA GLY A 27 3.05 -11.19 2.64
C GLY A 27 3.81 -12.15 3.55
N TYR A 28 3.95 -11.78 4.83
CA TYR A 28 4.69 -12.54 5.85
C TYR A 28 6.21 -12.66 5.63
N MET A 29 6.77 -11.95 4.63
CA MET A 29 8.21 -11.87 4.37
C MET A 29 8.74 -10.48 4.65
N SER A 30 9.94 -10.39 5.24
CA SER A 30 10.60 -9.11 5.54
C SER A 30 11.38 -8.52 4.36
N LYS A 31 11.76 -9.34 3.38
CA LYS A 31 12.54 -8.95 2.18
C LYS A 31 11.97 -9.59 0.93
N GLY A 32 12.19 -8.96 -0.23
CA GLY A 32 11.80 -9.48 -1.54
C GLY A 32 10.32 -9.32 -1.90
N LEU A 33 9.46 -8.99 -0.94
CA LEU A 33 8.06 -8.59 -1.16
C LEU A 33 7.87 -7.11 -0.79
N TYR A 34 6.96 -6.44 -1.49
CA TYR A 34 6.70 -5.02 -1.32
C TYR A 34 5.22 -4.77 -1.06
N ARG A 35 4.94 -3.88 -0.12
CA ARG A 35 3.59 -3.38 0.15
C ARG A 35 3.44 -1.95 -0.35
N PRO A 36 2.21 -1.53 -0.73
CA PRO A 36 1.97 -0.25 -1.39
C PRO A 36 2.01 0.97 -0.47
N TYR A 37 1.98 0.76 0.85
CA TYR A 37 1.84 1.82 1.85
C TYR A 37 2.51 1.43 3.16
N LEU A 38 2.97 2.43 3.93
CA LEU A 38 3.69 2.19 5.18
C LEU A 38 2.81 1.46 6.21
N ASP A 39 1.55 1.89 6.36
CA ASP A 39 0.53 1.27 7.23
C ASP A 39 -0.84 1.19 6.55
N CYS A 40 -1.54 0.07 6.71
CA CYS A 40 -2.81 -0.22 6.05
C CYS A 40 -3.62 -1.20 6.90
N ARG A 41 -4.95 -1.19 6.77
CA ARG A 41 -5.84 -2.20 7.38
C ARG A 41 -5.39 -3.65 7.10
N MET A 42 -4.82 -3.91 5.92
CA MET A 42 -4.30 -5.24 5.56
C MET A 42 -2.97 -5.61 6.24
N LYS A 43 -2.38 -4.70 7.02
CA LYS A 43 -1.13 -4.88 7.76
C LYS A 43 -1.36 -4.81 9.27
N THR A 44 -2.14 -3.85 9.75
CA THR A 44 -2.39 -3.65 11.19
C THR A 44 -3.88 -3.46 11.50
N ASN A 45 -4.29 -3.92 12.69
CA ASN A 45 -5.66 -3.77 13.18
C ASN A 45 -5.96 -2.37 13.74
N THR A 46 -4.95 -1.52 13.94
CA THR A 46 -5.11 -0.14 14.42
C THR A 46 -5.02 0.90 13.31
N ALA A 47 -4.72 0.51 12.06
CA ALA A 47 -4.73 1.42 10.92
C ALA A 47 -6.10 2.11 10.77
N LYS A 48 -6.09 3.39 10.36
CA LYS A 48 -7.31 4.18 10.15
C LYS A 48 -8.23 3.58 9.07
N GLY A 49 -7.66 2.90 8.08
CA GLY A 49 -8.42 2.32 6.98
C GLY A 49 -7.56 1.59 5.95
N PHE A 50 -8.17 1.32 4.79
CA PHE A 50 -7.46 0.76 3.63
C PHE A 50 -6.60 1.84 2.97
N CYS A 51 -5.39 1.45 2.54
CA CYS A 51 -4.54 2.35 1.77
C CYS A 51 -5.14 2.62 0.37
N PRO A 52 -4.69 3.66 -0.35
CA PRO A 52 -5.25 4.03 -1.64
C PRO A 52 -5.26 2.89 -2.67
N VAL A 53 -4.22 2.04 -2.66
CA VAL A 53 -4.12 0.88 -3.58
C VAL A 53 -5.15 -0.19 -3.23
N CYS A 54 -5.37 -0.48 -1.94
CA CYS A 54 -6.41 -1.41 -1.51
C CYS A 54 -7.81 -0.86 -1.82
N VAL A 55 -8.06 0.44 -1.61
CA VAL A 55 -9.35 1.07 -1.95
C VAL A 55 -9.62 0.94 -3.45
N LYS A 56 -8.62 1.22 -4.30
CA LYS A 56 -8.76 1.01 -5.75
C LYS A 56 -9.09 -0.44 -6.07
N ALA A 57 -8.33 -1.40 -5.54
CA ALA A 57 -8.54 -2.82 -5.82
C ALA A 57 -9.94 -3.31 -5.38
N ILE A 58 -10.42 -2.86 -4.22
CA ILE A 58 -11.77 -3.20 -3.74
C ILE A 58 -12.84 -2.61 -4.66
N ASN A 59 -12.69 -1.35 -5.06
CA ASN A 59 -13.62 -0.71 -6.00
C ASN A 59 -13.60 -1.40 -7.37
N ASP A 60 -12.43 -1.76 -7.90
CA ASP A 60 -12.31 -2.51 -9.15
C ASP A 60 -13.07 -3.86 -9.05
N MET A 61 -12.97 -4.56 -7.91
CA MET A 61 -13.72 -5.81 -7.69
C MET A 61 -15.23 -5.58 -7.62
N ILE A 62 -15.70 -4.53 -6.93
CA ILE A 62 -17.13 -4.19 -6.87
C ILE A 62 -17.65 -3.87 -8.27
N ASP A 63 -16.90 -3.09 -9.04
CA ASP A 63 -17.26 -2.70 -10.41
C ASP A 63 -17.43 -3.92 -11.32
N ILE A 64 -16.55 -4.93 -11.21
CA ILE A 64 -16.67 -6.20 -11.97
C ILE A 64 -18.03 -6.90 -11.74
N TYR A 65 -18.61 -6.79 -10.54
CA TYR A 65 -19.85 -7.47 -10.19
C TYR A 65 -21.11 -6.61 -10.38
N THR A 66 -20.96 -5.30 -10.60
CA THR A 66 -22.10 -4.37 -10.54
C THR A 66 -22.21 -3.42 -11.73
N LYS A 67 -21.21 -3.36 -12.61
CA LYS A 67 -21.21 -2.59 -13.87
C LYS A 67 -21.10 -3.51 -15.06
#